data_AF-A0A844MG18-F1
#
_entry.id   AF-A0A844MG18-F1
#
_cell.length_a   1.000
_cell.length_b   1.000
_cell.length_c   1.000
_cell.angle_alpha   90.00
_cell.angle_beta   90.00
_cell.angle_gamma   90.00
#
_symmetry.space_group_name_H-M   'P 1'
#
loop_
_entity.id
_entity.type
_entity.pdbx_description
1 polymer ?
#
loop_
_entity_poly.entity_id
_entity_poly.type
_entity_poly.pdbx_seq_one_letter_code
_entity_poly.pdbx_strand_id
1 'polypeptide(L)'
;METDRTQRHSLILKDVAYLVSAHTELLPHADKLVRAYEEQFLRRLKKGQCFQQPYFGCREFVAHFEPPDGTEEPINLDCSFGCMLRDIDFIRDPDGLIFFTHQDRQPCRRFKVRLLPNSSRQNSKKVC
;
A
#
# COMPACT_ATOMS: atom_id res chain seq x y z
N MET A 1 -7.43 19.77 -33.59
CA MET A 1 -7.35 20.27 -32.19
C MET A 1 -6.23 19.50 -31.52
N GLU A 2 -5.03 20.05 -31.57
CA GLU A 2 -3.76 19.39 -31.28
C GLU A 2 -3.07 20.15 -30.14
N THR A 3 -3.75 20.26 -28.98
CA THR A 3 -3.30 21.16 -27.91
C THR A 3 -3.73 20.71 -26.52
N ASP A 4 -3.70 19.40 -26.24
CA ASP A 4 -3.84 18.92 -24.87
C ASP A 4 -2.82 17.83 -24.53
N ARG A 5 -1.55 18.13 -24.79
CA ARG A 5 -0.42 17.38 -24.24
C ARG A 5 0.16 18.20 -23.10
N THR A 6 -0.39 18.01 -21.91
CA THR A 6 0.23 18.56 -20.69
C THR A 6 1.39 17.66 -20.29
N GLN A 7 2.62 18.15 -20.47
CA GLN A 7 3.80 17.46 -19.96
C GLN A 7 3.79 17.54 -18.43
N ARG A 8 3.61 16.41 -17.75
CA ARG A 8 3.66 16.32 -16.29
C ARG A 8 5.05 15.87 -15.86
N HIS A 9 5.68 16.61 -14.97
CA HIS A 9 6.92 16.21 -14.32
C HIS A 9 6.57 15.76 -12.91
N SER A 10 6.99 14.55 -12.56
CA SER A 10 6.70 13.94 -11.26
C SER A 10 7.99 13.56 -10.58
N LEU A 11 8.11 13.91 -9.30
CA LEU A 11 9.14 13.36 -8.42
C LEU A 11 8.62 12.07 -7.83
N ILE A 12 9.27 10.95 -8.12
CA ILE A 12 8.81 9.61 -7.74
C ILE A 12 9.89 8.86 -6.99
N LEU A 13 9.45 7.97 -6.09
CA LEU A 13 10.36 7.04 -5.44
C LEU A 13 10.83 5.99 -6.46
N LYS A 14 12.11 5.62 -6.36
CA LYS A 14 12.76 4.68 -7.25
C LYS A 14 13.23 3.47 -6.47
N ASP A 15 13.10 2.29 -7.07
CA ASP A 15 13.64 1.03 -6.56
C ASP A 15 13.23 0.75 -5.11
N VAL A 16 11.93 0.90 -4.84
CA VAL A 16 11.34 0.67 -3.51
C VAL A 16 10.86 -0.77 -3.35
N ALA A 17 11.06 -1.29 -2.14
CA ALA A 17 10.46 -2.53 -1.64
C ALA A 17 10.00 -2.30 -0.20
N TYR A 18 8.86 -2.90 0.15
CA TYR A 18 8.22 -2.75 1.46
C TYR A 18 7.89 -4.13 2.02
N LEU A 19 7.91 -4.22 3.34
CA LEU A 19 7.30 -5.31 4.10
C LEU A 19 6.06 -4.79 4.82
N VAL A 20 4.89 -5.30 4.44
CA VAL A 20 3.58 -4.90 4.91
C VAL A 20 3.10 -5.92 5.93
N SER A 21 2.89 -5.46 7.16
CA SER A 21 2.24 -6.26 8.21
C SER A 21 0.80 -5.79 8.34
N ALA A 22 -0.14 -6.72 8.19
CA ALA A 22 -1.57 -6.45 8.31
C ALA A 22 -2.26 -7.62 9.01
N HIS A 23 -3.37 -7.33 9.69
CA HIS A 23 -4.27 -8.32 10.30
C HIS A 23 -5.69 -8.12 9.78
N THR A 24 -6.50 -9.18 9.83
CA THR A 24 -7.87 -9.14 9.30
C THR A 24 -8.86 -8.89 10.43
N GLU A 25 -9.77 -7.95 10.23
CA GLU A 25 -10.92 -7.69 11.11
C GLU A 25 -12.22 -7.93 10.34
N LEU A 26 -13.21 -8.56 10.98
CA LEU A 26 -14.50 -8.81 10.36
C LEU A 26 -15.41 -7.61 10.51
N LEU A 27 -16.05 -7.23 9.41
CA LEU A 27 -17.13 -6.26 9.41
C LEU A 27 -18.48 -6.97 9.67
N PRO A 28 -19.52 -6.24 10.14
CA PRO A 28 -20.79 -6.85 10.53
C PRO A 28 -21.53 -7.65 9.44
N HIS A 29 -21.22 -7.39 8.17
CA HIS A 29 -21.82 -8.05 7.01
C HIS A 29 -21.00 -9.27 6.52
N ALA A 30 -19.98 -9.70 7.27
CA ALA A 30 -19.17 -10.84 6.90
C ALA A 30 -19.87 -12.16 7.24
N ASP A 31 -20.03 -13.02 6.24
CA ASP A 31 -20.75 -14.29 6.39
C ASP A 31 -19.84 -15.48 6.78
N LYS A 32 -18.52 -15.27 6.84
CA LYS A 32 -17.53 -16.33 7.10
C LYS A 32 -16.68 -16.00 8.32
N LEU A 33 -16.08 -17.04 8.88
CA LEU A 33 -15.07 -16.91 9.95
C LEU A 33 -13.79 -16.24 9.41
N VAL A 34 -13.10 -15.49 10.27
CA VAL A 34 -11.83 -14.79 9.97
C VAL A 34 -10.86 -15.69 9.21
N ARG A 35 -10.65 -16.91 9.73
CA ARG A 35 -9.71 -17.89 9.18
C ARG A 35 -9.97 -18.21 7.70
N ALA A 36 -11.23 -18.25 7.27
CA ALA A 36 -11.55 -18.52 5.87
C ALA A 36 -11.08 -17.39 4.93
N TYR A 37 -11.13 -16.14 5.39
CA TYR A 37 -10.61 -14.99 4.65
C TYR A 37 -9.08 -14.98 4.62
N GLU A 38 -8.44 -15.28 5.75
CA GLU A 38 -6.98 -15.39 5.84
C GLU A 38 -6.44 -16.49 4.92
N GLU A 39 -7.03 -17.68 4.95
CA GLU A 39 -6.64 -18.79 4.08
C GLU A 39 -6.84 -18.45 2.60
N GLN A 40 -7.92 -17.74 2.26
CA GLN A 40 -8.16 -17.26 0.91
C GLN A 40 -7.09 -16.24 0.47
N PHE A 41 -6.72 -15.31 1.35
CA PHE A 41 -5.66 -14.34 1.10
C PHE A 41 -4.31 -15.04 0.90
N LEU A 42 -3.89 -15.91 1.83
CA LEU A 42 -2.62 -16.63 1.76
C LEU A 42 -2.51 -17.50 0.50
N ARG A 43 -3.60 -18.18 0.11
CA ARG A 43 -3.62 -18.97 -1.13
C ARG A 43 -3.38 -18.11 -2.36
N ARG A 44 -3.98 -16.92 -2.39
CA ARG A 44 -3.80 -15.95 -3.48
C ARG A 44 -2.39 -15.36 -3.49
N LEU A 45 -1.89 -14.98 -2.32
CA LEU A 45 -0.53 -14.49 -2.11
C LEU A 45 0.50 -15.47 -2.66
N LYS A 46 0.43 -16.75 -2.27
CA LYS A 46 1.34 -17.80 -2.74
C LYS A 46 1.30 -18.05 -4.25
N LYS A 47 0.16 -17.75 -4.90
CA LYS A 47 -0.03 -17.93 -6.34
C LYS A 47 0.20 -16.64 -7.15
N GLY A 48 0.48 -15.51 -6.49
CA GLY A 48 0.51 -14.19 -7.14
C GLY A 48 -0.84 -13.76 -7.72
N GLN A 49 -1.95 -14.32 -7.23
CA GLN A 49 -3.29 -14.01 -7.75
C GLN A 49 -3.87 -12.79 -7.05
N CYS A 50 -4.32 -11.80 -7.83
CA CYS A 50 -4.99 -10.61 -7.32
C CYS A 50 -6.30 -10.38 -8.08
N PHE A 51 -7.25 -9.69 -7.44
CA PHE A 51 -8.47 -9.25 -8.13
C PHE A 51 -8.17 -8.12 -9.12
N GLN A 52 -7.33 -7.18 -8.68
CA GLN A 52 -6.78 -6.12 -9.49
C GLN A 52 -5.28 -6.06 -9.22
N GLN A 53 -4.49 -5.82 -10.27
CA GLN A 53 -3.05 -5.61 -10.14
C GLN A 53 -2.78 -4.47 -9.15
N PRO A 54 -2.05 -4.71 -8.04
CA PRO A 54 -1.68 -3.64 -7.13
C PRO A 54 -0.68 -2.70 -7.78
N TYR A 55 -0.65 -1.47 -7.27
CA TYR A 55 0.21 -0.40 -7.76
C TYR A 55 0.62 0.56 -6.64
N PHE A 56 1.78 1.19 -6.79
CA PHE A 56 2.30 2.18 -5.86
C PHE A 56 1.72 3.57 -6.14
N GLY A 57 0.64 3.92 -5.44
CA GLY A 57 0.00 5.23 -5.50
C GLY A 57 -0.81 5.47 -6.79
N CYS A 58 -0.18 5.34 -7.96
CA CYS A 58 -0.80 5.55 -9.28
C CYS A 58 -0.72 4.28 -10.15
N ARG A 59 -1.67 4.12 -11.09
CA ARG A 59 -1.85 2.90 -11.90
C ARG A 59 -0.66 2.59 -12.82
N GLU A 60 0.15 3.61 -13.11
CA GLU A 60 1.37 3.54 -13.92
C GLU A 60 2.49 2.77 -13.21
N PHE A 61 2.43 2.63 -11.88
CA PHE A 61 3.48 2.00 -11.07
C PHE A 61 3.04 0.65 -10.53
N VAL A 62 3.00 -0.35 -11.40
CA VAL A 62 2.67 -1.74 -11.02
C VAL A 62 3.56 -2.23 -9.86
N ALA A 63 2.91 -2.76 -8.83
CA ALA A 63 3.55 -3.42 -7.70
C ALA A 63 3.47 -4.94 -7.90
N HIS A 64 4.57 -5.65 -7.66
CA HIS A 64 4.57 -7.11 -7.55
C HIS A 64 4.58 -7.47 -6.07
N PHE A 65 4.10 -8.66 -5.73
CA PHE A 65 4.02 -9.07 -4.34
C PHE A 65 4.30 -10.56 -4.18
N GLU A 66 4.83 -10.91 -3.02
CA GLU A 66 5.20 -12.29 -2.66
C GLU A 66 5.14 -12.49 -1.14
N PRO A 67 5.00 -13.74 -0.64
CA PRO A 67 5.14 -14.01 0.77
C PRO A 67 6.56 -13.65 1.25
N PRO A 68 6.71 -13.07 2.46
CA PRO A 68 8.04 -12.79 3.00
C PRO A 68 8.82 -14.09 3.25
N ASP A 69 10.11 -14.06 2.97
CA ASP A 69 11.03 -15.19 3.15
C ASP A 69 11.85 -15.11 4.46
N GLY A 70 11.76 -13.98 5.17
CA GLY A 70 12.45 -13.73 6.43
C GLY A 70 13.89 -13.27 6.26
N THR A 71 14.37 -13.13 5.03
CA THR A 71 15.69 -12.60 4.69
C THR A 71 15.66 -11.10 4.40
N GLU A 72 14.47 -10.48 4.46
CA GLU A 72 14.31 -9.07 4.17
C GLU A 72 14.95 -8.18 5.24
N GLU A 73 15.99 -7.46 4.82
CA GLU A 73 16.68 -6.51 5.69
C GLU A 73 16.16 -5.09 5.50
N PRO A 74 15.91 -4.32 6.57
CA PRO A 74 15.59 -2.91 6.46
C PRO A 74 16.77 -2.10 5.89
N ILE A 75 16.47 -1.07 5.12
CA ILE A 75 17.47 -0.03 4.85
C ILE A 75 17.87 0.63 6.17
N ASN A 76 19.14 0.99 6.27
CA ASN A 76 19.67 1.70 7.42
C ASN A 76 19.34 3.20 7.32
N LEU A 77 18.05 3.53 7.41
CA LEU A 77 17.53 4.89 7.43
C LEU A 77 16.70 5.09 8.69
N ASP A 78 17.22 5.91 9.60
CA ASP A 78 16.50 6.34 10.80
C ASP A 78 16.34 7.85 10.76
N CYS A 79 15.23 8.31 10.16
CA CYS A 79 14.91 9.73 10.06
C CYS A 79 13.44 9.99 10.37
N SER A 80 13.13 11.22 10.78
CA SER A 80 11.75 11.64 10.96
C SER A 80 11.15 12.06 9.61
N PHE A 81 10.12 11.33 9.17
CA PHE A 81 9.41 11.62 7.92
C PHE A 81 8.37 12.75 8.02
N GLY A 82 8.25 13.41 9.18
CA GLY A 82 7.28 14.48 9.39
C GLY A 82 5.81 14.00 9.34
N CYS A 83 4.90 14.89 8.95
CA CYS A 83 3.49 14.58 8.75
C CYS A 83 3.30 13.80 7.44
N MET A 84 2.61 12.67 7.51
CA MET A 84 2.28 11.83 6.36
C MET A 84 0.81 11.44 6.41
N LEU A 85 0.22 11.16 5.24
CA LEU A 85 -1.12 10.60 5.14
C LEU A 85 -1.16 9.25 5.87
N ARG A 86 -2.09 9.11 6.81
CA ARG A 86 -2.31 7.87 7.56
C ARG A 86 -3.39 7.01 6.90
N ASP A 87 -4.58 7.58 6.80
CA ASP A 87 -5.75 6.91 6.27
C ASP A 87 -6.73 7.96 5.73
N ILE A 88 -7.70 7.52 4.93
CA ILE A 88 -8.79 8.32 4.40
C ILE A 88 -10.08 7.80 5.00
N ASP A 89 -10.76 8.65 5.77
CA ASP A 89 -12.08 8.34 6.28
C ASP A 89 -13.11 8.42 5.14
N PHE A 90 -13.78 7.29 4.85
CA PHE A 90 -14.84 7.25 3.86
C PHE A 90 -16.19 7.50 4.51
N ILE A 91 -16.57 8.77 4.63
CA ILE A 91 -17.89 9.18 5.11
C ILE A 91 -18.83 9.25 3.92
N ARG A 92 -19.91 8.47 3.98
CA ARG A 92 -20.92 8.41 2.91
C ARG A 92 -21.85 9.62 3.03
N ASP A 93 -21.62 10.62 2.20
CA ASP A 93 -22.54 11.76 2.06
C ASP A 93 -23.71 11.38 1.11
N PRO A 94 -24.97 11.79 1.40
CA PRO A 94 -26.12 11.56 0.52
C PRO A 94 -25.94 12.11 -0.91
N ASP A 95 -25.13 13.16 -1.09
CA ASP A 95 -24.89 13.83 -2.38
C ASP A 95 -23.64 13.29 -3.11
N GLY A 96 -22.98 12.25 -2.58
CA GLY A 96 -21.88 11.54 -3.23
C GLY A 96 -20.51 12.21 -3.09
N LEU A 97 -20.38 13.24 -2.25
CA LEU A 97 -19.11 13.90 -1.97
C LEU A 97 -18.29 13.06 -0.96
N ILE A 98 -17.06 12.73 -1.32
CA ILE A 98 -16.08 12.13 -0.40
C ILE A 98 -15.34 13.29 0.29
N PHE A 99 -15.59 13.48 1.58
CA PHE A 99 -14.85 14.46 2.38
C PHE A 99 -13.64 13.81 3.03
N PHE A 100 -12.45 14.38 2.83
CA PHE A 100 -11.25 14.01 3.56
C PHE A 100 -11.24 14.74 4.90
N THR A 101 -11.63 14.08 5.99
CA THR A 101 -11.49 14.67 7.32
C THR A 101 -10.10 14.38 7.89
N HIS A 102 -9.27 15.40 8.03
CA HIS A 102 -8.10 15.33 8.90
C HIS A 102 -8.61 15.38 10.35
N GLN A 103 -8.73 14.24 11.03
CA GLN A 103 -9.04 14.25 12.46
C GLN A 103 -7.82 14.74 13.25
N ASP A 104 -7.75 16.06 13.45
CA ASP A 104 -6.90 16.75 14.43
C ASP A 104 -7.32 16.46 15.88
N ARG A 105 -7.28 15.19 16.30
CA ARG A 105 -7.43 14.82 17.72
C ARG A 105 -6.42 13.81 18.24
N GLN A 106 -5.42 13.44 17.46
CA GLN A 106 -4.25 12.73 17.97
C GLN A 106 -2.98 13.36 17.43
N PRO A 107 -1.93 13.54 18.26
CA PRO A 107 -0.64 13.99 17.77
C PRO A 107 -0.20 13.07 16.64
N CYS A 108 0.30 13.67 15.56
CA CYS A 108 0.81 12.97 14.38
C CYS A 108 1.62 11.75 14.84
N ARG A 109 1.06 10.54 14.68
CA ARG A 109 1.77 9.32 15.07
C ARG A 109 2.97 9.20 14.14
N ARG A 110 4.19 9.19 14.70
CA ARG A 110 5.39 8.92 13.91
C ARG A 110 5.31 7.50 13.38
N PHE A 111 5.17 7.35 12.07
CA PHE A 111 5.25 6.06 11.40
C PHE A 111 6.72 5.73 11.14
N LYS A 112 7.20 4.60 11.68
CA LYS A 112 8.49 4.04 11.28
C LYS A 112 8.25 3.14 10.07
N VAL A 113 8.38 3.72 8.87
CA VAL A 113 8.30 2.96 7.63
C VAL A 113 9.63 2.24 7.44
N ARG A 114 9.57 0.91 7.34
CA ARG A 114 10.73 0.06 7.11
C ARG A 114 10.85 -0.20 5.61
N LEU A 115 11.68 0.59 4.94
CA LEU A 115 12.01 0.36 3.53
C LEU A 115 13.01 -0.79 3.44
N LEU A 116 12.90 -1.65 2.43
CA LEU A 116 13.85 -2.73 2.15
C LEU A 116 14.74 -2.34 0.96
N PRO A 117 16.04 -2.69 0.94
CA PRO A 117 16.90 -2.46 -0.21
C PRO A 117 16.51 -3.41 -1.34
N ASN A 118 16.45 -2.87 -2.56
CA ASN A 118 16.15 -3.64 -3.76
C ASN A 118 17.38 -4.46 -4.19
N SER A 119 17.35 -5.78 -4.06
CA SER A 119 18.39 -6.67 -4.57
C SER A 119 18.27 -6.80 -6.09
N SER A 120 19.05 -6.02 -6.82
CA SER A 120 19.07 -6.02 -8.28
C SER A 120 19.54 -7.36 -8.86
N ARG A 121 18.60 -8.20 -9.33
CA ARG A 121 18.68 -8.97 -10.60
C ARG A 121 17.31 -9.61 -10.90
N GLN A 122 16.75 -9.20 -12.06
CA GLN A 122 15.52 -9.69 -12.73
C GLN A 122 14.18 -9.13 -12.22
N ASN A 123 13.70 -8.08 -12.92
CA ASN A 123 12.30 -7.72 -13.14
C ASN A 123 11.24 -8.31 -12.19
N SER A 124 11.20 -7.83 -10.96
CA SER A 124 10.01 -7.92 -10.10
C SER A 124 10.16 -6.97 -8.93
N LYS A 125 9.44 -5.83 -8.97
CA LYS A 125 9.37 -4.89 -7.84
C LYS A 125 8.53 -5.51 -6.74
N LYS A 126 9.18 -6.16 -5.78
CA LYS A 126 8.57 -6.92 -4.69
C LYS A 126 7.96 -6.02 -3.61
N VAL A 127 6.76 -6.38 -3.19
CA VAL A 127 6.03 -5.88 -2.03
C VAL A 127 5.62 -7.11 -1.23
N CYS A 128 6.24 -7.32 -0.08
CA CYS A 128 5.75 -8.27 0.90
C CYS A 128 4.69 -7.59 1.76
#